data_AF-A0A127SRE1-F1
#
_entry.id   AF-A0A127SRE1-F1
#
_cell.length_a   1.000
_cell.length_b   1.000
_cell.length_c   1.000
_cell.angle_alpha   90.00
_cell.angle_beta   90.00
_cell.angle_gamma   90.00
#
_symmetry.space_group_name_H-M   'P 1'
#
loop_
_entity.id
_entity.type
_entity.pdbx_description
1 polymer ?
#
loop_
_entity_poly.entity_id
_entity_poly.type
_entity_poly.pdbx_seq_one_letter_code
_entity_poly.pdbx_strand_id
1 'polypeptide(L)'
;MRIISNKNIYFSERKERQCPPFSHSEWIKFAIFALIVRPKKKKLQMSKHITEEQRYAISMILQIPMSKKAIAEAIGVDKSTVYREIKRNCDARSGSYSMELAQRKADRRKQQKHRKEVLTPAMRKRIIKLLKKGFSPEQIVAWSRLEGIALASHETTV
;
A
#
# COMPACT_ATOMS: atom_id res chain seq x y z
N MET A 1 56.04 3.12 22.51
CA MET A 1 56.05 2.07 21.47
C MET A 1 54.62 1.58 21.30
N ARG A 2 53.96 1.89 20.16
CA ARG A 2 53.73 1.01 18.99
C ARG A 2 53.07 -0.33 19.36
N ILE A 3 51.79 -0.58 19.04
CA ILE A 3 51.15 -1.04 17.78
C ILE A 3 50.55 -2.43 18.08
N ILE A 4 49.22 -2.54 18.22
CA ILE A 4 48.25 -3.18 17.29
C ILE A 4 48.48 -4.67 17.01
N SER A 5 47.45 -5.47 17.28
CA SER A 5 46.89 -6.49 16.35
C SER A 5 45.55 -6.95 16.96
N ASN A 6 44.39 -6.40 16.59
CA ASN A 6 43.64 -6.56 15.34
C ASN A 6 43.35 -8.03 14.99
N LYS A 7 42.05 -8.38 15.00
CA LYS A 7 41.35 -9.22 14.03
C LYS A 7 39.90 -9.36 14.47
N ASN A 8 39.02 -8.53 13.93
CA ASN A 8 37.72 -9.04 13.54
C ASN A 8 37.32 -8.40 12.22
N ILE A 9 37.37 -9.22 11.18
CA ILE A 9 37.25 -8.86 9.79
C ILE A 9 36.05 -9.64 9.24
N TYR A 10 35.08 -8.87 8.72
CA TYR A 10 33.94 -9.21 7.87
C TYR A 10 32.70 -9.88 8.49
N PHE A 11 31.68 -9.06 8.79
CA PHE A 11 30.40 -9.20 8.08
C PHE A 11 29.95 -7.83 7.56
N SER A 12 29.83 -7.79 6.25
CA SER A 12 29.74 -6.66 5.33
C SER A 12 28.50 -5.76 5.49
N GLU A 13 28.76 -4.46 5.42
CA GLU A 13 28.01 -3.44 4.66
C GLU A 13 26.51 -3.67 4.43
N ARG A 14 25.68 -3.13 5.33
CA ARG A 14 24.38 -2.55 4.93
C ARG A 14 24.50 -1.04 5.08
N LYS A 15 24.60 -0.34 3.95
CA LYS A 15 24.51 1.11 3.86
C LYS A 15 23.37 1.63 4.73
N GLU A 16 23.73 2.38 5.75
CA GLU A 16 22.83 3.25 6.50
C GLU A 16 22.04 4.10 5.51
N ARG A 17 20.73 3.89 5.41
CA ARG A 17 19.83 4.95 4.98
C ARG A 17 19.37 5.67 6.24
N GLN A 18 20.30 6.46 6.79
CA GLN A 18 20.01 7.48 7.78
C GLN A 18 18.91 8.40 7.22
N CYS A 19 17.90 8.65 8.04
CA CYS A 19 17.00 9.79 7.83
C CYS A 19 17.87 11.05 7.65
N PRO A 20 17.59 11.91 6.65
CA PRO A 20 18.41 13.10 6.43
C PRO A 20 18.45 13.96 7.70
N PRO A 21 19.64 14.38 8.17
CA PRO A 21 19.77 15.27 9.31
C PRO A 21 19.41 16.69 8.85
N PHE A 22 18.13 17.04 8.89
CA PHE A 22 17.69 18.37 8.49
C PHE A 22 18.29 19.44 9.42
N SER A 23 18.86 20.49 8.84
CA SER A 23 19.45 21.65 9.55
C SER A 23 18.35 22.47 10.24
N HIS A 24 18.64 23.17 11.36
CA HIS A 24 17.70 24.09 12.04
C HIS A 24 17.07 25.12 11.07
N SER A 25 17.80 25.50 10.02
CA SER A 25 17.31 26.39 8.96
C SER A 25 16.23 25.75 8.07
N GLU A 26 16.23 24.43 7.91
CA GLU A 26 15.20 23.68 7.19
C GLU A 26 13.95 23.50 8.04
N TRP A 27 14.09 23.42 9.37
CA TRP A 27 12.97 23.45 10.32
C TRP A 27 12.22 24.78 10.28
N ILE A 28 12.95 25.90 10.19
CA ILE A 28 12.35 27.23 10.02
C ILE A 28 11.66 27.33 8.66
N LYS A 29 12.27 26.80 7.57
CA LYS A 29 11.63 26.74 6.25
C LYS A 29 10.37 25.88 6.26
N PHE A 30 10.36 24.76 6.99
CA PHE A 30 9.20 23.86 7.11
C PHE A 30 8.08 24.47 7.98
N ALA A 31 8.44 25.17 9.06
CA ALA A 31 7.50 25.88 9.93
C ALA A 31 6.90 27.11 9.23
N ILE A 32 7.70 27.86 8.47
CA ILE A 32 7.24 28.96 7.61
C ILE A 32 6.37 28.41 6.47
N PHE A 33 6.74 27.29 5.86
CA PHE A 33 5.89 26.60 4.88
C PHE A 33 4.57 26.14 5.51
N ALA A 34 4.56 25.63 6.75
CA ALA A 34 3.35 25.27 7.47
C ALA A 34 2.48 26.49 7.87
N LEU A 35 3.08 27.67 8.11
CA LEU A 35 2.36 28.91 8.38
C LEU A 35 1.78 29.55 7.10
N ILE A 36 2.50 29.42 5.97
CA ILE A 36 2.10 29.92 4.64
C ILE A 36 1.09 29.00 3.97
N VAL A 37 1.21 27.68 4.15
CA VAL A 37 0.21 26.67 3.76
C VAL A 37 -0.88 26.67 4.83
N ARG A 38 -1.61 27.78 4.93
CA ARG A 38 -2.93 27.79 5.56
C ARG A 38 -3.86 27.12 4.55
N PRO A 39 -4.25 25.83 4.71
CA PRO A 39 -5.06 25.17 3.69
C PRO A 39 -6.42 25.86 3.66
N LYS A 40 -6.67 26.70 2.66
CA LYS A 40 -8.03 27.15 2.34
C LYS A 40 -8.85 25.88 2.13
N LYS A 41 -9.98 25.73 2.85
CA LYS A 41 -10.91 24.61 2.71
C LYS A 41 -11.13 24.33 1.22
N LYS A 42 -10.48 23.30 0.69
CA LYS A 42 -10.69 22.79 -0.66
C LYS A 42 -10.99 21.31 -0.55
N LYS A 43 -12.10 20.94 -1.18
CA LYS A 43 -12.66 19.60 -1.27
C LYS A 43 -11.75 18.76 -2.20
N LEU A 44 -10.57 18.37 -1.74
CA LEU A 44 -9.75 17.35 -2.41
C LEU A 44 -9.96 16.02 -1.69
N GLN A 45 -10.91 15.25 -2.17
CA GLN A 45 -11.00 13.82 -1.91
C GLN A 45 -11.07 13.21 -3.28
N MET A 46 -10.09 12.41 -3.71
CA MET A 46 -10.28 11.37 -4.74
C MET A 46 -9.16 10.32 -4.69
N SER A 47 -8.85 9.78 -3.51
CA SER A 47 -8.36 8.41 -3.45
C SER A 47 -9.13 7.67 -2.36
N LYS A 48 -9.77 6.56 -2.71
CA LYS A 48 -10.47 5.70 -1.73
C LYS A 48 -9.48 5.10 -0.71
N HIS A 49 -8.20 5.16 -1.01
CA HIS A 49 -7.11 4.52 -0.29
C HIS A 49 -5.94 5.49 -0.08
N ILE A 50 -5.32 5.39 1.10
CA ILE A 50 -4.07 6.08 1.42
C ILE A 50 -2.98 5.59 0.44
N THR A 51 -2.34 6.52 -0.27
CA THR A 51 -1.24 6.25 -1.21
C THR A 51 0.09 6.04 -0.47
N GLU A 52 1.12 5.59 -1.18
CA GLU A 52 2.45 5.40 -0.59
C GLU A 52 3.09 6.74 -0.17
N GLU A 53 2.93 7.78 -0.98
CA GLU A 53 3.40 9.14 -0.69
C GLU A 53 2.72 9.71 0.56
N GLN A 54 1.41 9.44 0.72
CA GLN A 54 0.68 9.80 1.93
C GLN A 54 1.20 9.04 3.16
N ARG A 55 1.56 7.75 3.03
CA ARG A 55 2.19 7.00 4.14
C ARG A 55 3.56 7.56 4.50
N TYR A 56 4.35 7.94 3.49
CA TYR A 56 5.63 8.60 3.69
C TYR A 56 5.46 9.91 4.47
N ALA A 57 4.55 10.79 4.03
CA ALA A 57 4.22 12.03 4.71
C ALA A 57 3.74 11.80 6.16
N ILE A 58 2.86 10.82 6.40
CA ILE A 58 2.44 10.45 7.76
C ILE A 58 3.65 10.03 8.61
N SER A 59 4.54 9.20 8.07
CA SER A 59 5.71 8.71 8.81
C SER A 59 6.69 9.82 9.19
N MET A 60 6.89 10.80 8.31
CA MET A 60 7.73 11.97 8.58
C MET A 60 7.09 12.89 9.61
N ILE A 61 5.83 13.25 9.44
CA ILE A 61 5.17 14.22 10.31
C ILE A 61 4.99 13.65 11.73
N LEU A 62 4.85 12.32 11.89
CA LEU A 62 4.80 11.68 13.20
C LEU A 62 6.12 11.71 13.99
N GLN A 63 7.26 12.02 13.35
CA GLN A 63 8.52 12.28 14.07
C GLN A 63 8.49 13.62 14.81
N ILE A 64 7.54 14.48 14.45
CA ILE A 64 7.30 15.79 15.05
C ILE A 64 6.08 15.63 15.97
N PRO A 65 5.99 16.33 17.12
CA PRO A 65 4.83 16.27 18.03
C PRO A 65 3.58 16.98 17.47
N MET A 66 3.19 16.62 16.24
CA MET A 66 2.04 17.14 15.52
C MET A 66 0.77 16.34 15.84
N SER A 67 -0.36 17.04 15.94
CA SER A 67 -1.65 16.38 16.14
C SER A 67 -2.06 15.60 14.88
N LYS A 68 -2.81 14.50 15.05
CA LYS A 68 -3.32 13.71 13.92
C LYS A 68 -4.30 14.49 13.04
N LYS A 69 -4.94 15.53 13.59
CA LYS A 69 -5.77 16.48 12.84
C LYS A 69 -4.91 17.30 11.87
N ALA A 70 -3.77 17.83 12.34
CA ALA A 70 -2.86 18.59 11.50
C ALA A 70 -2.25 17.72 10.38
N ILE A 71 -1.91 16.46 10.70
CA ILE A 71 -1.45 15.49 9.68
C ILE A 71 -2.50 15.30 8.59
N ALA A 72 -3.77 15.13 8.99
CA ALA A 72 -4.88 14.92 8.07
C ALA A 72 -5.12 16.13 7.16
N GLU A 73 -5.05 17.34 7.72
CA GLU A 73 -5.14 18.60 6.98
C GLU A 73 -3.97 18.76 5.99
N ALA A 74 -2.75 18.40 6.39
CA ALA A 74 -1.56 18.48 5.54
C ALA A 74 -1.61 17.55 4.32
N ILE A 75 -2.12 16.32 4.48
CA ILE A 75 -2.20 15.33 3.38
C ILE A 75 -3.55 15.34 2.66
N GLY A 76 -4.48 16.21 3.06
CA GLY A 76 -5.79 16.38 2.42
C GLY A 76 -6.76 15.21 2.65
N VAL A 77 -6.74 14.56 3.80
CA VAL A 77 -7.67 13.46 4.13
C VAL A 77 -8.43 13.73 5.41
N ASP A 78 -9.50 12.96 5.66
CA ASP A 78 -10.23 13.07 6.92
C ASP A 78 -9.39 12.56 8.11
N LYS A 79 -9.55 13.20 9.28
CA LYS A 79 -8.86 12.82 10.52
C LYS A 79 -9.06 11.34 10.85
N SER A 80 -10.25 10.80 10.65
CA SER A 80 -10.56 9.39 10.96
C SER A 80 -9.82 8.44 10.03
N THR A 81 -9.48 8.86 8.81
CA THR A 81 -8.66 8.07 7.90
C THR A 81 -7.23 7.95 8.40
N VAL A 82 -6.63 9.03 8.89
CA VAL A 82 -5.28 9.00 9.51
C VAL A 82 -5.28 8.12 10.77
N TYR A 83 -6.27 8.27 11.64
CA TYR A 83 -6.40 7.43 12.84
C TYR A 83 -6.50 5.94 12.47
N ARG A 84 -7.35 5.59 11.50
CA ARG A 84 -7.53 4.21 11.04
C ARG A 84 -6.28 3.66 10.37
N GLU A 85 -5.58 4.47 9.57
CA GLU A 85 -4.33 4.08 8.93
C GLU A 85 -3.29 3.73 9.99
N ILE A 86 -3.00 4.66 10.91
CA ILE A 86 -2.02 4.45 11.98
C ILE A 86 -2.37 3.23 12.82
N LYS A 87 -3.62 3.13 13.28
CA LYS A 87 -4.08 2.00 14.12
C LYS A 87 -3.91 0.64 13.43
N ARG A 88 -4.12 0.56 12.11
CA ARG A 88 -4.02 -0.70 11.35
C ARG A 88 -2.58 -1.06 11.01
N ASN A 89 -1.71 -0.06 10.89
CA ASN A 89 -0.41 -0.22 10.27
C ASN A 89 0.80 0.00 11.18
N CYS A 90 0.63 0.59 12.36
CA CYS A 90 1.69 0.70 13.37
C CYS A 90 2.20 -0.68 13.80
N ASP A 91 3.46 -0.77 14.19
CA ASP A 91 3.98 -1.96 14.83
C ASP A 91 3.22 -2.25 16.13
N ALA A 92 2.81 -3.50 16.31
CA ALA A 92 2.04 -3.90 17.48
C ALA A 92 2.91 -4.01 18.74
N ARG A 93 4.23 -4.19 18.57
CA ARG A 93 5.17 -4.32 19.69
C ARG A 93 5.64 -2.96 20.19
N SER A 94 6.14 -2.13 19.28
CA SER A 94 6.70 -0.82 19.63
C SER A 94 5.67 0.33 19.58
N GLY A 95 4.53 0.14 18.91
CA GLY A 95 3.59 1.24 18.62
C GLY A 95 4.08 2.20 17.52
N SER A 96 5.32 2.02 17.04
CA SER A 96 5.94 2.89 16.05
C SER A 96 5.28 2.75 14.69
N TYR A 97 5.11 3.89 14.00
CA TYR A 97 4.59 3.92 12.65
C TYR A 97 5.74 4.12 11.65
N SER A 98 5.88 3.19 10.71
CA SER A 98 6.85 3.27 9.61
C SER A 98 6.13 3.08 8.28
N MET A 99 6.51 3.86 7.27
CA MET A 99 5.91 3.78 5.94
C MET A 99 6.08 2.40 5.29
N GLU A 100 7.25 1.78 5.44
CA GLU A 100 7.56 0.47 4.84
C GLU A 100 6.69 -0.62 5.45
N LEU A 101 6.57 -0.60 6.78
CA LEU A 101 5.70 -1.54 7.50
C LEU A 101 4.23 -1.34 7.11
N ALA A 102 3.80 -0.09 7.00
CA ALA A 102 2.43 0.26 6.65
C ALA A 102 2.07 -0.19 5.24
N GLN A 103 2.96 0.03 4.28
CA GLN A 103 2.82 -0.40 2.90
C GLN A 103 2.75 -1.93 2.81
N ARG A 104 3.72 -2.63 3.40
CA ARG A 104 3.76 -4.10 3.42
C ARG A 104 2.50 -4.72 4.04
N LYS A 105 1.98 -4.13 5.11
CA LYS A 105 0.71 -4.58 5.73
C LYS A 105 -0.50 -4.31 4.83
N ALA A 106 -0.53 -3.16 4.14
CA ALA A 106 -1.58 -2.85 3.19
C ALA A 106 -1.60 -3.83 2.02
N ASP A 107 -0.42 -4.14 1.46
CA ASP A 107 -0.28 -5.09 0.35
C ASP A 107 -0.65 -6.51 0.76
N ARG A 108 -0.20 -6.95 1.94
CA ARG A 108 -0.60 -8.26 2.48
C ARG A 108 -2.13 -8.36 2.62
N ARG A 109 -2.78 -7.31 3.12
CA ARG A 109 -4.26 -7.28 3.21
C ARG A 109 -4.93 -7.30 1.83
N LYS A 110 -4.33 -6.65 0.82
CA LYS A 110 -4.82 -6.67 -0.56
C LYS A 110 -4.70 -8.07 -1.18
N GLN A 111 -3.61 -8.79 -0.88
CA GLN A 111 -3.37 -10.16 -1.34
C GLN A 111 -4.29 -11.17 -0.64
N GLN A 112 -4.47 -11.04 0.67
CA GLN A 112 -5.34 -11.92 1.48
C GLN A 112 -6.82 -11.66 1.29
N LYS A 113 -7.20 -10.55 0.64
CA LYS A 113 -8.60 -10.25 0.35
C LYS A 113 -9.18 -11.36 -0.52
N HIS A 114 -10.08 -12.15 0.07
CA HIS A 114 -10.78 -13.20 -0.65
C HIS A 114 -11.46 -12.61 -1.89
N ARG A 115 -11.19 -13.22 -3.04
CA ARG A 115 -11.88 -12.92 -4.30
C ARG A 115 -12.93 -13.99 -4.49
N LYS A 116 -14.15 -13.57 -4.84
CA LYS A 116 -15.21 -14.52 -5.20
C LYS A 116 -14.70 -15.37 -6.36
N GLU A 117 -14.61 -16.68 -6.14
CA GLU A 117 -14.33 -17.63 -7.20
C GLU A 117 -15.58 -17.75 -8.08
N VAL A 118 -15.55 -17.09 -9.25
CA VAL A 118 -16.65 -17.12 -10.21
C VAL A 118 -16.68 -18.44 -10.98
N LEU A 119 -15.52 -19.09 -11.14
CA LEU A 119 -15.35 -20.34 -11.86
C LEU A 119 -15.24 -21.53 -10.89
N THR A 120 -16.28 -22.35 -10.84
CA THR A 120 -16.23 -23.63 -10.11
C THR A 120 -15.26 -24.60 -10.79
N PRO A 121 -14.72 -25.61 -10.07
CA PRO A 121 -13.86 -26.64 -10.67
C PRO A 121 -14.53 -27.37 -11.85
N ALA A 122 -15.84 -27.60 -11.78
CA ALA A 122 -16.61 -28.20 -12.86
C ALA A 122 -16.65 -27.32 -14.12
N MET A 123 -16.88 -26.01 -13.95
CA MET A 123 -16.83 -25.05 -15.06
C MET A 123 -15.44 -25.00 -15.69
N ARG A 124 -14.36 -24.99 -14.89
CA ARG A 124 -12.97 -25.00 -15.41
C ARG A 124 -12.69 -26.26 -16.24
N LYS A 125 -13.07 -27.43 -15.74
CA LYS A 125 -12.88 -28.71 -16.45
C LYS A 125 -13.63 -28.70 -17.79
N ARG A 126 -14.83 -28.14 -17.82
CA ARG A 126 -15.63 -27.98 -19.05
C ARG A 126 -14.97 -27.02 -20.04
N ILE A 127 -14.53 -25.84 -19.59
CA ILE A 127 -13.83 -24.84 -20.43
C ILE A 127 -12.58 -25.46 -21.06
N ILE A 128 -11.72 -26.12 -20.26
CA ILE A 128 -10.51 -26.78 -20.76
C ILE A 128 -10.84 -27.85 -21.81
N LYS A 129 -11.91 -28.63 -21.62
CA LYS A 129 -12.35 -29.65 -22.58
C LYS A 129 -12.79 -29.04 -23.91
N LEU A 130 -13.46 -27.89 -23.88
CA LEU A 130 -13.94 -27.21 -25.09
C LEU A 130 -12.81 -26.46 -25.81
N LEU A 131 -11.89 -25.83 -25.06
CA LEU A 131 -10.69 -25.21 -25.64
C LEU A 131 -9.83 -26.26 -26.37
N LYS A 132 -9.64 -27.45 -25.79
CA LYS A 132 -8.92 -28.56 -26.44
C LYS A 132 -9.61 -29.07 -27.71
N LYS A 133 -10.90 -28.81 -27.87
CA LYS A 133 -11.67 -29.17 -29.07
C LYS A 133 -11.65 -28.06 -30.14
N GLY A 134 -10.93 -26.95 -29.90
CA GLY A 134 -10.81 -25.83 -30.84
C GLY A 134 -11.93 -24.79 -30.74
N PHE A 135 -12.77 -24.82 -29.70
CA PHE A 135 -13.77 -23.78 -29.49
C PHE A 135 -13.10 -22.50 -28.99
N SER A 136 -13.50 -21.36 -29.56
CA SER A 136 -13.14 -20.03 -29.04
C SER A 136 -13.87 -19.73 -27.72
N PRO A 137 -13.31 -18.87 -26.86
CA PRO A 137 -13.95 -18.44 -25.62
C PRO A 137 -15.39 -17.91 -25.81
N GLU A 138 -15.64 -17.12 -26.86
CA GLU A 138 -16.98 -16.62 -27.18
C GLU A 138 -17.95 -17.76 -27.52
N GLN A 139 -17.49 -18.76 -28.29
CA GLN A 139 -18.29 -19.94 -28.61
C GLN A 139 -18.60 -20.74 -27.35
N ILE A 140 -17.66 -20.91 -26.43
CA ILE A 140 -17.88 -21.64 -25.18
C ILE A 140 -18.99 -20.99 -24.35
N VAL A 141 -18.98 -19.66 -24.24
CA VAL A 141 -20.04 -18.91 -23.54
C VAL A 141 -21.38 -19.03 -24.25
N ALA A 142 -21.41 -18.88 -25.58
CA ALA A 142 -22.63 -19.02 -26.37
C ALA A 142 -23.25 -20.43 -26.22
N TRP A 143 -22.45 -21.48 -26.34
CA TRP A 143 -22.87 -22.87 -26.16
C TRP A 143 -23.37 -23.16 -24.76
N SER A 144 -22.67 -22.66 -23.72
CA SER A 144 -23.13 -22.85 -22.34
C SER A 144 -24.44 -22.12 -22.03
N ARG A 145 -24.70 -20.96 -22.65
CA ARG A 145 -26.00 -20.27 -22.54
C ARG A 145 -27.12 -21.08 -23.19
N LEU A 146 -26.88 -21.68 -24.36
CA LEU A 146 -27.85 -22.55 -25.04
C LEU A 146 -28.20 -23.80 -24.23
N GLU A 147 -27.22 -24.37 -23.51
CA GLU A 147 -27.44 -25.52 -22.62
C GLU A 147 -28.03 -25.15 -21.25
N GLY A 148 -28.32 -23.87 -20.98
CA GLY A 148 -28.86 -23.42 -19.69
C GLY A 148 -27.87 -23.49 -18.53
N ILE A 149 -26.57 -23.61 -18.81
CA ILE A 149 -25.52 -23.73 -17.80
C ILE A 149 -24.95 -22.34 -17.52
N ALA A 150 -25.09 -21.90 -16.27
CA ALA A 150 -24.49 -20.64 -15.83
C ALA A 150 -22.95 -20.72 -15.93
N LEU A 151 -22.39 -20.02 -16.93
CA LEU A 151 -20.95 -19.88 -17.14
C LEU A 151 -20.51 -18.44 -16.83
N ALA A 152 -19.23 -18.27 -16.46
CA ALA A 152 -18.64 -16.95 -16.30
C ALA A 152 -18.61 -16.17 -17.63
N SER A 153 -18.44 -14.85 -17.57
CA SER A 153 -18.30 -14.00 -18.76
C SER A 153 -17.13 -14.46 -19.65
N HIS A 154 -17.19 -14.16 -20.95
CA HIS A 154 -16.14 -14.45 -21.93
C HIS A 154 -14.75 -13.93 -21.54
N GLU A 155 -14.66 -12.79 -20.85
CA GLU A 155 -13.39 -12.27 -20.29
C GLU A 155 -12.78 -13.18 -19.21
N THR A 156 -13.59 -14.04 -18.57
CA THR A 156 -13.16 -14.97 -17.52
C THR A 156 -12.75 -16.34 -18.09
N THR A 157 -13.09 -16.62 -19.35
CA THR A 157 -12.74 -17.87 -20.06
C THR A 157 -11.41 -17.82 -20.81
N VAL A 158 -10.74 -16.65 -20.85
CA VAL A 158 -9.41 -16.42 -21.42
C VAL A 158 -8.32 -16.51 -20.35
#